data_AF-A0A2V4D583-F1
#
_entry.id   AF-A0A2V4D583-F1
#
_cell.length_a   1.000
_cell.length_b   1.000
_cell.length_c   1.000
_cell.angle_alpha   90.00
_cell.angle_beta   90.00
_cell.angle_gamma   90.00
#
_symmetry.space_group_name_H-M   'P 1'
#
loop_
_entity.id
_entity.type
_entity.pdbx_description
1 polymer ?
#
loop_
_entity_poly.entity_id
_entity_poly.type
_entity_poly.pdbx_seq_one_letter_code
_entity_poly.pdbx_strand_id
1 'polypeptide(L)'
;GQDELRISGCYDGLFNAITGLQQNNPAIRDLASLYTSLSEHLDRLDGLRYEEGMRKAMLAAWSASAPERWSRPRALDTHRGGVTIWEYEQRLEGLVFAHAWNRDVAPTTRDWLAKVSRLQASMFGDRIWAALSLVCWSGAAIITVLWLDGGISNVAAVAAPPLLFAGFGLRWWYHSRARPPWLPL
;
A
#
# COMPACT_ATOMS: atom_id res chain seq x y z
N GLY A 1 39.03 20.48 -20.87
CA GLY A 1 37.92 20.32 -21.82
C GLY A 1 36.99 19.27 -21.25
N GLN A 2 35.70 19.61 -21.16
CA GLN A 2 34.51 18.75 -21.34
C GLN A 2 34.73 17.24 -21.14
N ASP A 3 34.12 16.51 -20.21
CA ASP A 3 32.81 16.63 -19.58
C ASP A 3 32.84 16.12 -18.14
N GLU A 4 32.46 16.97 -17.20
CA GLU A 4 32.13 16.57 -15.83
C GLU A 4 30.78 15.85 -15.87
N LEU A 5 30.80 14.51 -15.97
CA LEU A 5 29.61 13.68 -15.83
C LEU A 5 29.06 13.82 -14.41
N ARG A 6 28.20 14.83 -14.25
CA ARG A 6 27.36 15.04 -13.07
C ARG A 6 26.40 13.85 -12.96
N ILE A 7 26.75 12.92 -12.08
CA ILE A 7 25.83 11.87 -11.62
C ILE A 7 24.69 12.57 -10.88
N SER A 8 23.50 12.50 -11.46
CA SER A 8 22.26 13.02 -10.90
C SER A 8 21.20 11.93 -11.02
N GLY A 9 20.50 11.69 -9.91
CA GLY A 9 19.29 10.88 -9.85
C GLY A 9 19.49 9.52 -9.18
N CYS A 10 19.00 9.38 -7.96
CA CYS A 10 18.60 8.06 -7.48
C CYS A 10 17.12 7.90 -7.86
N TYR A 11 16.88 7.39 -9.07
CA TYR A 11 15.57 6.88 -9.46
C TYR A 11 15.68 5.61 -10.27
N ASP A 12 14.57 4.89 -10.16
CA ASP A 12 14.16 3.73 -10.91
C ASP A 12 14.90 2.45 -10.54
N GLY A 13 14.13 1.44 -10.12
CA GLY A 13 14.64 0.10 -9.80
C GLY A 13 15.48 -0.49 -10.93
N LEU A 14 15.19 -0.11 -12.18
CA LEU A 14 15.99 -0.47 -13.35
C LEU A 14 17.42 0.10 -13.28
N PHE A 15 17.58 1.38 -12.93
CA PHE A 15 18.89 1.99 -12.78
C PHE A 15 19.64 1.37 -11.60
N ASN A 16 18.95 1.10 -10.49
CA ASN A 16 19.53 0.44 -9.32
C ASN A 16 20.00 -1.00 -9.65
N ALA A 17 19.23 -1.72 -10.48
CA ALA A 17 19.58 -3.04 -10.99
C ALA A 17 20.78 -3.02 -11.94
N ILE A 18 20.93 -1.96 -12.75
CA ILE A 18 22.06 -1.77 -13.66
C ILE A 18 23.32 -1.31 -12.92
N THR A 19 23.17 -0.49 -11.88
CA THR A 19 24.29 0.14 -11.17
C THR A 19 24.85 -0.66 -10.00
N GLY A 20 24.24 -1.81 -9.66
CA GLY A 20 24.78 -2.73 -8.65
C GLY A 20 24.79 -2.20 -7.22
N LEU A 21 24.05 -1.11 -6.95
CA LEU A 21 23.84 -0.59 -5.61
C LEU A 21 22.99 -1.61 -4.82
N GLN A 22 23.66 -2.47 -4.05
CA GLN A 22 23.01 -3.47 -3.20
C GLN A 22 22.18 -2.78 -2.10
N GLN A 23 20.93 -2.45 -2.42
CA GLN A 23 19.89 -2.29 -1.42
C GLN A 23 18.98 -3.50 -1.48
N ASN A 24 18.74 -4.13 -0.32
CA ASN A 24 17.81 -5.26 -0.16
C ASN A 24 16.35 -4.76 -0.22
N ASN A 25 15.98 -4.13 -1.33
CA ASN A 25 14.62 -3.62 -1.54
C ASN A 25 13.75 -4.72 -2.16
N PRO A 26 12.46 -4.80 -1.81
CA PRO A 26 11.57 -5.77 -2.42
C PRO A 26 11.30 -5.39 -3.88
N ALA A 27 11.18 -6.40 -4.75
CA ALA A 27 10.92 -6.21 -6.19
C ALA A 27 9.64 -5.41 -6.50
N ILE A 28 8.69 -5.34 -5.56
CA ILE A 28 7.48 -4.52 -5.66
C ILE A 28 7.81 -3.02 -5.75
N ARG A 29 8.97 -2.60 -5.23
CA ARG A 29 9.47 -1.24 -5.37
C ARG A 29 9.70 -0.85 -6.83
N ASP A 30 10.16 -1.79 -7.66
CA ASP A 30 10.40 -1.55 -9.09
C ASP A 30 9.08 -1.33 -9.84
N LEU A 31 8.03 -2.06 -9.46
CA LEU A 31 6.68 -1.83 -9.98
C LEU A 31 6.16 -0.43 -9.57
N ALA A 32 6.50 0.03 -8.37
CA ALA A 32 6.11 1.35 -7.89
C ALA A 32 6.91 2.50 -8.55
N SER A 33 8.19 2.29 -8.84
CA SER A 33 8.99 3.27 -9.60
C SER A 33 8.47 3.38 -11.03
N LEU A 34 8.10 2.25 -11.63
CA LEU A 34 7.47 2.18 -12.94
C LEU A 34 6.13 2.94 -12.99
N TYR A 35 5.28 2.84 -11.96
CA TYR A 35 4.05 3.65 -11.85
C TYR A 35 4.33 5.15 -11.74
N THR A 36 5.37 5.52 -11.01
CA THR A 36 5.77 6.92 -10.86
C THR A 36 6.24 7.49 -12.20
N SER A 37 7.12 6.77 -12.89
CA SER A 37 7.63 7.11 -14.23
C SER A 37 6.51 7.21 -15.28
N LEU A 38 5.56 6.27 -15.24
CA LEU A 38 4.37 6.30 -16.08
C LEU A 38 3.54 7.56 -15.83
N SER A 39 3.25 7.88 -14.56
CA SER A 39 2.45 9.05 -14.18
C SER A 39 3.10 10.35 -14.66
N GLU A 40 4.41 10.50 -14.50
CA GLU A 40 5.15 11.66 -15.02
C GLU A 40 5.16 11.73 -16.55
N HIS A 41 5.31 10.60 -17.23
CA HIS A 41 5.31 10.57 -18.70
C HIS A 41 3.93 10.89 -19.27
N LEU A 42 2.86 10.36 -18.66
CA LEU A 42 1.49 10.64 -19.06
C LEU A 42 1.11 12.10 -18.80
N ASP A 43 1.56 12.69 -17.70
CA ASP A 43 1.33 14.11 -17.43
C ASP A 43 1.96 15.03 -18.49
N ARG A 44 3.20 14.74 -18.91
CA ARG A 44 3.85 15.47 -20.01
C ARG A 44 3.12 15.34 -21.35
N LEU A 45 2.40 14.24 -21.56
CA LEU A 45 1.65 13.95 -22.78
C LEU A 45 0.15 14.31 -22.67
N ASP A 46 -0.30 14.93 -21.58
CA ASP A 46 -1.71 15.17 -21.27
C ASP A 46 -2.58 13.90 -21.36
N GLY A 47 -1.99 12.77 -20.95
CA GLY A 47 -2.51 11.41 -21.10
C GLY A 47 -3.01 10.78 -19.80
N LEU A 48 -3.17 11.52 -18.71
CA LEU A 48 -3.53 11.00 -17.38
C LEU A 48 -4.83 10.16 -17.37
N ARG A 49 -5.75 10.40 -18.32
CA ARG A 49 -6.97 9.58 -18.51
C ARG A 49 -6.67 8.09 -18.75
N TYR A 50 -5.50 7.74 -19.29
CA TYR A 50 -5.11 6.37 -19.58
C TYR A 50 -4.36 5.68 -18.44
N GLU A 51 -4.02 6.41 -17.37
CA GLU A 51 -3.15 5.93 -16.30
C GLU A 51 -3.71 4.70 -15.59
N GLU A 52 -5.00 4.69 -15.24
CA GLU A 52 -5.64 3.55 -14.58
C GLU A 52 -5.57 2.27 -15.44
N GLY A 53 -5.87 2.39 -16.74
CA GLY A 53 -5.83 1.26 -17.67
C GLY A 53 -4.42 0.71 -17.85
N MET A 54 -3.43 1.60 -17.96
CA MET A 54 -2.01 1.23 -18.09
C MET A 54 -1.48 0.59 -16.81
N ARG A 55 -1.75 1.17 -15.63
CA ARG A 55 -1.41 0.58 -14.31
C ARG A 55 -1.99 -0.82 -14.17
N LYS A 56 -3.26 -1.01 -14.55
CA LYS A 56 -3.92 -2.33 -14.53
C LYS A 56 -3.24 -3.33 -15.46
N ALA A 57 -2.90 -2.93 -16.68
CA ALA A 57 -2.20 -3.79 -17.64
C ALA A 57 -0.80 -4.17 -17.14
N MET A 58 -0.07 -3.22 -16.56
CA MET A 58 1.27 -3.43 -16.00
C MET A 58 1.24 -4.35 -14.78
N LEU A 59 0.24 -4.19 -13.91
CA LEU A 59 0.03 -5.10 -12.79
C LEU A 59 -0.30 -6.52 -13.26
N ALA A 60 -1.12 -6.66 -14.30
CA ALA A 60 -1.45 -7.95 -14.88
C ALA A 60 -0.21 -8.62 -15.49
N ALA A 61 0.60 -7.87 -16.23
CA ALA A 61 1.87 -8.33 -16.80
C ALA A 61 2.87 -8.74 -15.69
N TRP A 62 2.99 -7.92 -14.65
CA TRP A 62 3.81 -8.24 -13.47
C TRP A 62 3.33 -9.52 -12.80
N SER A 63 2.02 -9.65 -12.56
CA SER A 63 1.46 -10.82 -11.89
C SER A 63 1.64 -12.11 -12.69
N ALA A 64 1.66 -12.01 -14.02
CA ALA A 64 1.89 -13.15 -14.92
C ALA A 64 3.36 -13.56 -15.06
N SER A 65 4.31 -12.62 -14.86
CA SER A 65 5.74 -12.86 -15.08
C SER A 65 6.55 -12.99 -13.79
N ALA A 66 6.12 -12.36 -12.71
CA ALA A 66 6.83 -12.34 -11.44
C ALA A 66 6.62 -13.65 -10.65
N PRO A 67 7.63 -14.10 -9.87
CA PRO A 67 7.51 -15.23 -8.97
C PRO A 67 6.29 -15.11 -8.05
N GLU A 68 5.68 -16.25 -7.72
CA GLU A 68 4.43 -16.32 -6.93
C GLU A 68 4.52 -15.57 -5.59
N ARG A 69 5.71 -15.53 -4.99
CA ARG A 69 5.96 -14.78 -3.73
C ARG A 69 5.68 -13.27 -3.86
N TRP A 70 5.83 -12.71 -5.06
CA TRP A 70 5.73 -11.27 -5.34
C TRP A 70 4.44 -10.89 -6.10
N SER A 71 3.81 -11.85 -6.77
CA SER A 71 2.54 -11.66 -7.49
C SER A 71 1.29 -12.00 -6.67
N ARG A 72 1.44 -12.59 -5.48
CA ARG A 72 0.32 -12.90 -4.59
C ARG A 72 -0.49 -11.64 -4.25
N PRO A 73 -1.85 -11.70 -4.23
CA PRO A 73 -2.70 -10.56 -3.90
C PRO A 73 -2.36 -9.92 -2.55
N ARG A 74 -1.92 -10.73 -1.59
CA ARG A 74 -1.48 -10.28 -0.26
C ARG A 74 -0.21 -9.41 -0.29
N ALA A 75 0.69 -9.62 -1.26
CA ALA A 75 1.90 -8.83 -1.42
C ALA A 75 1.62 -7.50 -2.11
N LEU A 76 0.61 -7.45 -2.97
CA LEU A 76 0.16 -6.25 -3.68
C LEU A 76 -0.84 -5.41 -2.87
N ASP A 77 -1.35 -5.94 -1.76
CA ASP A 77 -2.37 -5.33 -0.90
C ASP A 77 -1.87 -4.04 -0.22
N THR A 78 -2.58 -2.95 -0.49
CA THR A 78 -2.34 -1.60 0.06
C THR A 78 -2.26 -1.60 1.59
N HIS A 79 -3.08 -2.40 2.29
CA HIS A 79 -3.06 -2.44 3.77
C HIS A 79 -1.85 -3.16 4.35
N ARG A 80 -1.13 -3.96 3.56
CA ARG A 80 -0.05 -4.86 4.02
C ARG A 80 1.35 -4.46 3.55
N GLY A 81 1.54 -3.25 3.03
CA GLY A 81 2.85 -2.86 2.47
C GLY A 81 2.94 -3.02 0.96
N GLY A 82 1.81 -3.05 0.25
CA GLY A 82 1.75 -3.20 -1.20
C GLY A 82 2.27 -1.98 -1.98
N VAL A 83 2.05 -2.00 -3.29
CA VAL A 83 2.65 -1.08 -4.29
C VAL A 83 2.54 0.39 -3.89
N THR A 84 1.41 0.83 -3.33
CA THR A 84 1.15 2.24 -2.98
C THR A 84 2.09 2.79 -1.92
N ILE A 85 2.57 1.96 -0.98
CA ILE A 85 3.53 2.41 0.05
C ILE A 85 4.90 2.63 -0.57
N TRP A 86 5.32 1.75 -1.49
CA TRP A 86 6.54 1.93 -2.25
C TRP A 86 6.44 3.10 -3.24
N GLU A 87 5.26 3.37 -3.78
CA GLU A 87 5.01 4.54 -4.65
C GLU A 87 5.17 5.85 -3.87
N TYR A 88 4.75 5.86 -2.60
CA TYR A 88 5.01 6.98 -1.69
C TYR A 88 6.50 7.20 -1.44
N GLU A 89 7.24 6.13 -1.16
CA GLU A 89 8.68 6.21 -0.96
C GLU A 89 9.39 6.73 -2.21
N GLN A 90 9.06 6.22 -3.40
CA GLN A 90 9.65 6.67 -4.66
C GLN A 90 9.41 8.17 -4.91
N ARG A 91 8.21 8.67 -4.59
CA ARG A 91 7.90 10.10 -4.71
C ARG A 91 8.54 10.97 -3.63
N LEU A 92 8.76 10.45 -2.42
CA LEU A 92 9.50 11.15 -1.37
C LEU A 92 10.98 11.26 -1.71
N GLU A 93 11.59 10.16 -2.14
CA GLU A 93 12.93 10.19 -2.73
C GLU A 93 12.92 11.23 -3.84
N GLY A 94 11.90 11.18 -4.73
CA GLY A 94 11.46 12.20 -5.71
C GLY A 94 11.84 13.63 -5.33
N LEU A 95 11.22 14.02 -4.24
CA LEU A 95 11.27 15.35 -3.68
C LEU A 95 12.63 15.66 -3.06
N VAL A 96 13.22 14.72 -2.33
CA VAL A 96 14.52 14.92 -1.65
C VAL A 96 15.64 15.16 -2.66
N PHE A 97 15.72 14.39 -3.75
CA PHE A 97 16.75 14.63 -4.78
C PHE A 97 16.54 15.95 -5.49
N ALA A 98 15.30 16.28 -5.87
CA ALA A 98 14.99 17.56 -6.49
C ALA A 98 15.44 18.71 -5.59
N HIS A 99 15.18 18.61 -4.28
CA HIS A 99 15.59 19.63 -3.32
C HIS A 99 17.12 19.69 -3.15
N ALA A 100 17.80 18.54 -3.02
CA ALA A 100 19.25 18.47 -2.88
C ALA A 100 20.01 19.03 -4.11
N TRP A 101 19.45 18.88 -5.31
CA TRP A 101 20.02 19.42 -6.55
C TRP A 101 19.45 20.77 -6.99
N ASN A 102 18.59 21.40 -6.17
CA ASN A 102 17.90 22.65 -6.49
C ASN A 102 17.17 22.61 -7.85
N ARG A 103 16.52 21.48 -8.13
CA ARG A 103 15.67 21.26 -9.31
C ARG A 103 14.21 21.38 -8.93
N ASP A 104 13.38 21.73 -9.91
CA ASP A 104 11.93 21.72 -9.74
C ASP A 104 11.40 20.30 -9.60
N VAL A 105 10.45 20.15 -8.66
CA VAL A 105 9.72 18.90 -8.42
C VAL A 105 8.57 18.83 -9.42
N ALA A 106 8.34 17.65 -10.01
CA ALA A 106 7.21 17.43 -10.90
C ALA A 106 5.86 17.80 -10.22
N PRO A 107 4.96 18.52 -10.89
CA PRO A 107 3.69 18.94 -10.32
C PRO A 107 2.83 17.74 -9.90
N THR A 108 2.82 16.67 -10.69
CA THR A 108 2.18 15.38 -10.37
C THR A 108 2.62 14.78 -9.05
N THR A 109 3.92 14.83 -8.75
CA THR A 109 4.48 14.30 -7.51
C THR A 109 3.99 15.11 -6.31
N ARG A 110 3.92 16.45 -6.43
CA ARG A 110 3.37 17.32 -5.38
C ARG A 110 1.89 17.07 -5.15
N ASP A 111 1.09 17.02 -6.22
CA ASP A 111 -0.35 16.81 -6.15
C ASP A 111 -0.69 15.43 -5.58
N TRP A 112 0.07 14.41 -5.95
CA TRP A 112 -0.10 13.07 -5.40
C TRP A 112 0.27 13.04 -3.91
N LEU A 113 1.40 13.64 -3.50
CA LEU A 113 1.81 13.70 -2.09
C LEU A 113 0.80 14.46 -1.23
N ALA A 114 0.15 15.51 -1.76
CA ALA A 114 -0.92 16.22 -1.05
C ALA A 114 -2.11 15.30 -0.72
N LYS A 115 -2.43 14.35 -1.62
CA LYS A 115 -3.52 13.38 -1.45
C LYS A 115 -3.16 12.21 -0.52
N VAL A 116 -1.88 11.94 -0.29
CA VAL A 116 -1.43 10.84 0.60
C VAL A 116 -1.95 10.98 2.02
N SER A 117 -2.07 12.20 2.54
CA SER A 117 -2.65 12.46 3.87
C SER A 117 -4.04 11.84 4.03
N ARG A 118 -4.87 11.92 2.98
CA ARG A 118 -6.21 11.32 2.93
C ARG A 118 -6.16 9.80 2.88
N LEU A 119 -5.20 9.24 2.13
CA LEU A 119 -4.98 7.80 2.08
C LEU A 119 -4.51 7.24 3.43
N GLN A 120 -3.58 7.93 4.10
CA GLN A 120 -3.14 7.55 5.44
C GLN A 120 -4.32 7.59 6.43
N ALA A 121 -5.13 8.64 6.39
CA ALA A 121 -6.34 8.76 7.20
C ALA A 121 -7.33 7.61 6.96
N SER A 122 -7.56 7.22 5.70
CA SER A 122 -8.43 6.07 5.40
C SER A 122 -7.85 4.76 5.92
N MET A 123 -6.54 4.53 5.75
CA MET A 123 -5.87 3.33 6.28
C MET A 123 -5.93 3.25 7.82
N PHE A 124 -5.82 4.38 8.52
CA PHE A 124 -6.02 4.43 9.98
C PHE A 124 -7.47 4.08 10.36
N GLY A 125 -8.45 4.62 9.64
CA GLY A 125 -9.86 4.26 9.81
C GLY A 125 -10.11 2.76 9.64
N ASP A 126 -9.48 2.14 8.64
CA ASP A 126 -9.61 0.70 8.40
C ASP A 126 -8.94 -0.14 9.51
N ARG A 127 -7.81 0.30 10.06
CA ARG A 127 -7.17 -0.36 11.22
C ARG A 127 -8.06 -0.34 12.47
N ILE A 128 -8.91 0.68 12.65
CA ILE A 128 -9.87 0.73 13.76
C ILE A 128 -10.88 -0.40 13.64
N TRP A 129 -11.38 -0.71 12.45
CA TRP A 129 -12.30 -1.84 12.23
C TRP A 129 -11.64 -3.19 12.51
N ALA A 130 -10.36 -3.35 12.13
CA ALA A 130 -9.59 -4.53 12.49
C ALA A 130 -9.39 -4.64 14.01
N ALA A 131 -9.07 -3.54 14.71
CA ALA A 131 -8.95 -3.53 16.16
C ALA A 131 -10.28 -3.86 16.85
N LEU A 132 -11.39 -3.30 16.37
CA LEU A 132 -12.73 -3.58 16.89
C LEU A 132 -13.10 -5.06 16.73
N SER A 133 -12.73 -5.68 15.60
CA SER A 133 -12.93 -7.13 15.41
C SER A 133 -12.20 -7.98 16.45
N LEU A 134 -10.97 -7.58 16.82
CA LEU A 134 -10.19 -8.26 17.86
C LEU A 134 -10.83 -8.09 19.24
N VAL A 135 -11.34 -6.90 19.56
CA VAL A 135 -12.04 -6.63 20.82
C VAL A 135 -13.30 -7.50 20.94
N CYS A 136 -14.07 -7.64 19.86
CA CYS A 136 -15.24 -8.51 19.84
C CYS A 136 -14.86 -9.99 20.08
N TRP A 137 -13.80 -10.48 19.43
CA TRP A 137 -13.33 -11.85 19.63
C TRP A 137 -12.75 -12.10 21.02
N SER A 138 -11.95 -11.16 21.55
CA SER A 138 -11.44 -11.28 22.92
C SER A 138 -12.57 -11.25 23.94
N GLY A 139 -13.58 -10.39 23.75
CA GLY A 139 -14.77 -10.34 24.60
C GLY A 139 -15.54 -11.65 24.59
N ALA A 140 -15.77 -12.23 23.41
CA ALA A 140 -16.43 -13.53 23.30
C ALA A 140 -15.62 -14.67 23.94
N ALA A 141 -14.30 -14.66 23.78
CA ALA A 141 -13.41 -15.65 24.40
C ALA A 141 -13.46 -15.57 25.94
N ILE A 142 -13.39 -14.35 26.50
CA ILE A 142 -13.49 -14.12 27.95
C ILE A 142 -14.84 -14.61 28.49
N ILE A 143 -15.95 -14.27 27.82
CA ILE A 143 -17.29 -14.75 28.22
C ILE A 143 -17.35 -16.28 28.18
N THR A 144 -16.79 -16.91 27.15
CA THR A 144 -16.81 -18.38 27.02
C THR A 144 -16.00 -19.04 28.14
N VAL A 145 -14.83 -18.50 28.49
CA VAL A 145 -13.99 -19.02 29.58
C VAL A 145 -14.68 -18.87 30.94
N LEU A 146 -15.26 -17.70 31.21
CA LEU A 146 -15.99 -17.46 32.47
C LEU A 146 -17.22 -18.35 32.61
N TRP A 147 -17.88 -18.70 31.50
CA TRP A 147 -19.00 -19.64 31.51
C TRP A 147 -18.55 -21.08 31.83
N LEU A 148 -17.42 -21.52 31.25
CA LEU A 148 -16.85 -22.84 31.52
C LEU A 148 -16.39 -23.01 32.98
N ASP A 149 -15.90 -21.93 33.59
CA ASP A 149 -15.48 -21.90 35.01
C ASP A 149 -16.69 -21.79 35.98
N GLY A 150 -17.91 -21.68 35.46
CA GLY A 150 -19.13 -21.51 36.26
C GLY A 150 -19.30 -20.12 36.89
N GLY A 151 -18.46 -19.15 36.51
CA GLY A 151 -18.47 -17.79 37.05
C GLY A 151 -19.60 -16.90 36.54
N ILE A 152 -20.30 -17.29 35.47
CA ILE A 152 -21.43 -16.55 34.88
C ILE A 152 -22.60 -17.45 34.50
N SER A 153 -23.81 -16.88 34.49
CA SER A 153 -25.04 -17.60 34.17
C SER A 153 -25.16 -17.94 32.67
N ASN A 154 -25.97 -18.96 32.36
CA ASN A 154 -26.28 -19.36 30.98
C ASN A 154 -26.88 -18.21 30.16
N VAL A 155 -27.57 -17.27 30.80
CA VAL A 155 -28.17 -16.09 30.15
C VAL A 155 -27.09 -15.10 29.69
N ALA A 156 -26.02 -14.94 30.47
CA ALA A 156 -24.87 -14.11 30.11
C ALA A 156 -24.03 -14.75 28.99
N ALA A 157 -23.96 -16.09 28.94
CA ALA A 157 -23.23 -16.82 27.90
C ALA A 157 -23.83 -16.65 26.49
N VAL A 158 -25.13 -16.29 26.37
CA VAL A 158 -25.79 -16.00 25.09
C VAL A 158 -25.17 -14.79 24.38
N ALA A 159 -24.41 -13.93 25.07
CA ALA A 159 -23.71 -12.81 24.47
C ALA A 159 -22.45 -13.21 23.66
N ALA A 160 -21.89 -14.41 23.87
CA ALA A 160 -20.67 -14.82 23.18
C ALA A 160 -20.85 -15.07 21.67
N PRO A 161 -21.87 -15.82 21.20
CA PRO A 161 -22.10 -16.01 19.76
C PRO A 161 -22.27 -14.71 18.95
N PRO A 162 -23.12 -13.73 19.33
CA PRO A 162 -23.27 -12.50 18.56
C PRO A 162 -21.98 -11.66 18.53
N LEU A 163 -21.16 -11.68 19.59
CA LEU A 163 -19.84 -11.03 19.59
C LEU A 163 -18.85 -11.70 18.63
N LEU A 164 -18.86 -13.04 18.53
CA LEU A 164 -18.04 -13.76 17.54
C LEU A 164 -18.44 -13.40 16.11
N PHE A 165 -19.75 -13.41 15.82
CA PHE A 165 -20.28 -13.05 14.49
C PHE A 165 -20.02 -11.59 14.16
N ALA A 166 -20.17 -10.68 15.12
CA ALA A 166 -19.82 -9.27 14.96
C ALA A 166 -18.33 -9.11 14.63
N GLY A 167 -17.43 -9.77 15.36
CA GLY A 167 -16.00 -9.74 15.06
C GLY A 167 -15.67 -10.28 13.66
N PHE A 168 -16.33 -11.36 13.22
CA PHE A 168 -16.16 -11.90 11.87
C PHE A 168 -16.64 -10.92 10.79
N GLY A 169 -17.83 -10.32 10.98
CA GLY A 169 -18.38 -9.32 10.06
C GLY A 169 -17.49 -8.07 9.95
N LEU A 170 -16.98 -7.57 11.07
CA LEU A 170 -16.06 -6.44 11.10
C LEU A 170 -14.73 -6.74 10.38
N ARG A 171 -14.19 -7.94 10.58
CA ARG A 171 -12.98 -8.40 9.89
C ARG A 171 -13.19 -8.58 8.39
N TRP A 172 -14.35 -9.09 7.99
CA TRP A 172 -14.72 -9.20 6.59
C TRP A 172 -14.85 -7.81 5.95
N TRP A 173 -15.53 -6.87 6.61
CA TRP A 173 -15.59 -5.46 6.17
C TRP A 173 -14.23 -4.80 6.05
N TYR A 174 -13.33 -5.06 6.99
CA TYR A 174 -11.95 -4.57 6.90
C TYR A 174 -11.25 -5.04 5.61
N HIS A 175 -11.36 -6.33 5.28
CA HIS A 175 -10.74 -6.86 4.07
C HIS A 175 -11.40 -6.38 2.77
N SER A 176 -12.71 -6.19 2.77
CA SER A 176 -13.45 -5.70 1.60
C SER A 176 -13.21 -4.22 1.27
N ARG A 177 -12.70 -3.43 2.23
CA ARG A 177 -12.38 -2.01 2.03
C ARG A 177 -10.98 -1.74 1.46
N ALA A 178 -10.19 -2.79 1.26
CA ALA A 178 -8.87 -2.67 0.65
C ALA A 178 -8.96 -2.02 -0.73
N ARG A 179 -8.32 -0.85 -0.86
CA ARG A 179 -8.24 -0.16 -2.15
C ARG A 179 -7.44 -1.02 -3.14
N PRO A 180 -7.93 -1.17 -4.39
CA PRO A 180 -7.21 -1.92 -5.41
C PRO A 180 -5.89 -1.22 -5.76
N PRO A 181 -4.79 -1.97 -5.95
CA PRO A 181 -3.44 -1.40 -6.11
C PRO A 181 -3.19 -0.68 -7.45
N TRP A 182 -4.08 -0.78 -8.43
CA TRP A 182 -3.94 -0.13 -9.74
C TRP A 182 -4.64 1.24 -9.81
N LEU A 183 -5.44 1.62 -8.81
CA LEU A 183 -6.18 2.88 -8.81
C LEU A 183 -5.25 4.04 -8.40
N PRO A 184 -5.04 5.06 -9.26
CA PRO A 184 -4.26 6.25 -8.89
C PRO A 184 -4.96 7.08 -7.79
N LEU A 185 -4.19 7.91 -7.06
CA LEU A 185 -4.72 8.75 -5.95
C LEU A 185 -5.38 10.05 -6.43
#